data_AF-A0A380WED0-F1
#
_entry.id   AF-A0A380WED0-F1
#
_cell.length_a   1.000
_cell.length_b   1.000
_cell.length_c   1.000
_cell.angle_alpha   90.00
_cell.angle_beta   90.00
_cell.angle_gamma   90.00
#
_symmetry.space_group_name_H-M   'P 1'
#
loop_
_entity.id
_entity.type
_entity.pdbx_description
1 polymer ?
#
loop_
_entity_poly.entity_id
_entity_poly.type
_entity_poly.pdbx_seq_one_letter_code
_entity_poly.pdbx_strand_id
1 'polypeptide(L)'
;MTLSARYSELGLAADVSDEVEAVWTSVSDRAGSYRVLPDGRCDIILRFDAGQKPINSATVVVTGPVTRFYDVAIEPGMGFAGVRIRPGCFESVLGFEPTDLANANLIGPDAVSACPGLEALCAPARDQTELVARLTAFVGQRATASRFRPAPLARSVISAFHASGGRLRIREVAEMHGLSDRTVQRLVVKATGLTPKAFAAVLQFHRALRLLRDHRLSPAAAALEAGFSDQAHMSRVIRRMGGFSPARLPDVTLVSLLD
;
A
#
# COMPACT_ATOMS: atom_id res chain seq x y z
N MET A 1 -1.24 24.10 8.89
CA MET A 1 -2.40 24.16 7.97
C MET A 1 -2.09 23.22 6.82
N THR A 2 -2.46 21.94 6.97
CA THR A 2 -1.90 20.82 6.20
C THR A 2 -2.98 19.81 5.87
N LEU A 3 -3.96 20.24 5.08
CA LEU A 3 -4.77 19.29 4.30
C LEU A 3 -4.63 19.72 2.85
N SER A 4 -3.48 19.40 2.25
CA SER A 4 -3.21 19.58 0.83
C SER A 4 -3.40 18.25 0.13
N ALA A 5 -4.20 18.24 -0.95
CA ALA A 5 -4.97 17.10 -1.48
C ALA A 5 -5.81 16.35 -0.47
N ARG A 6 -7.06 16.13 -0.89
CA ARG A 6 -7.95 15.19 -0.22
C ARG A 6 -7.65 13.81 -0.79
N TYR A 7 -6.69 13.10 -0.19
CA TYR A 7 -6.71 11.64 -0.30
C TYR A 7 -8.07 11.18 0.20
N SER A 8 -8.77 10.37 -0.59
CA SER A 8 -10.07 9.83 -0.23
C SER A 8 -10.13 8.38 -0.68
N GLU A 9 -10.21 7.47 0.29
CA GLU A 9 -10.63 6.10 0.05
C GLU A 9 -12.13 6.12 -0.26
N LEU A 10 -12.51 5.53 -1.38
CA LEU A 10 -13.88 5.38 -1.81
C LEU A 10 -14.46 4.12 -1.17
N GLY A 11 -15.73 4.15 -0.80
CA GLY A 11 -16.43 2.94 -0.38
C GLY A 11 -16.38 1.90 -1.49
N LEU A 12 -15.96 0.68 -1.18
CA LEU A 12 -15.97 -0.41 -2.15
C LEU A 12 -17.43 -0.75 -2.48
N ALA A 13 -17.77 -0.73 -3.76
CA ALA A 13 -19.05 -1.24 -4.22
C ALA A 13 -19.10 -2.77 -4.02
N ALA A 14 -20.31 -3.33 -3.93
CA ALA A 14 -20.52 -4.75 -3.63
C ALA A 14 -19.97 -5.70 -4.71
N ASP A 15 -19.69 -5.19 -5.91
CA ASP A 15 -19.19 -5.89 -7.08
C ASP A 15 -17.66 -5.77 -7.28
N VAL A 16 -16.96 -5.11 -6.35
CA VAL A 16 -15.50 -5.01 -6.42
C VAL A 16 -14.85 -6.36 -6.13
N SER A 17 -13.89 -6.74 -6.98
CA SER A 17 -13.12 -8.00 -6.86
C SER A 17 -12.47 -8.17 -5.49
N ASP A 18 -12.42 -9.40 -4.97
CA ASP A 18 -11.77 -9.75 -3.69
C ASP A 18 -10.28 -9.35 -3.64
N GLU A 19 -9.64 -9.21 -4.79
CA GLU A 19 -8.25 -8.79 -4.97
C GLU A 19 -8.03 -7.30 -4.68
N VAL A 20 -9.09 -6.49 -4.61
CA VAL A 20 -9.02 -5.07 -4.25
C VAL A 20 -9.15 -4.91 -2.73
N GLU A 21 -8.19 -4.23 -2.12
CA GLU A 21 -8.24 -3.84 -0.70
C GLU A 21 -8.86 -2.46 -0.55
N ALA A 22 -8.52 -1.52 -1.44
CA ALA A 22 -9.05 -0.17 -1.42
C ALA A 22 -9.05 0.45 -2.82
N VAL A 23 -9.99 1.37 -3.04
CA VAL A 23 -9.99 2.27 -4.19
C VAL A 23 -9.86 3.68 -3.64
N TRP A 24 -9.01 4.50 -4.25
CA TRP A 24 -8.76 5.84 -3.75
C TRP A 24 -8.55 6.85 -4.86
N THR A 25 -8.82 8.11 -4.55
CA THR A 25 -8.48 9.24 -5.41
C THR A 25 -7.81 10.34 -4.62
N SER A 26 -7.05 11.18 -5.32
CA SER A 26 -6.41 12.37 -4.76
C SER A 26 -6.24 13.41 -5.88
N VAL A 27 -6.51 14.68 -5.57
CA VAL A 27 -6.23 15.80 -6.48
C VAL A 27 -5.53 16.89 -5.68
N SER A 28 -4.38 17.33 -6.18
CA SER A 28 -3.59 18.39 -5.56
C SER A 28 -4.08 19.77 -5.97
N ASP A 29 -4.24 20.66 -4.99
CA ASP A 29 -4.61 22.06 -5.14
C ASP A 29 -3.40 23.01 -5.09
N ARG A 30 -2.21 22.48 -4.82
CA ARG A 30 -0.97 23.22 -4.66
C ARG A 30 0.24 22.43 -5.14
N ALA A 31 1.33 23.14 -5.40
CA ALA A 31 2.65 22.54 -5.61
C ALA A 31 3.25 22.04 -4.29
N GLY A 32 4.10 21.00 -4.36
CA GLY A 32 4.82 20.48 -3.20
C GLY A 32 5.20 19.02 -3.33
N SER A 33 5.13 18.27 -2.22
CA SER A 33 5.31 16.82 -2.23
C SER A 33 4.39 16.10 -1.25
N TYR A 34 3.97 14.88 -1.61
CA TYR A 34 3.38 13.91 -0.68
C TYR A 34 4.40 12.91 -0.22
N ARG A 35 4.45 12.71 1.10
CA ARG A 35 5.21 11.63 1.68
C ARG A 35 4.39 10.34 1.66
N VAL A 36 4.86 9.37 0.90
CA VAL A 36 4.33 8.00 0.92
C VAL A 36 5.07 7.22 2.00
N LEU A 37 4.33 6.58 2.90
CA LEU A 37 4.87 5.76 3.97
C LEU A 37 4.85 4.27 3.57
N PRO A 38 5.81 3.46 4.05
CA PRO A 38 5.77 2.02 3.80
C PRO A 38 4.58 1.40 4.52
N ASP A 39 3.73 0.65 3.82
CA ASP A 39 2.54 -0.03 4.36
C ASP A 39 2.50 -1.53 4.01
N GLY A 40 3.40 -2.00 3.15
CA GLY A 40 3.46 -3.39 2.71
C GLY A 40 2.42 -3.73 1.64
N ARG A 41 1.84 -2.72 0.98
CA ARG A 41 0.91 -2.88 -0.14
C ARG A 41 1.50 -2.38 -1.45
N CYS A 42 0.80 -2.73 -2.51
CA CYS A 42 1.10 -2.36 -3.88
C CYS A 42 -0.17 -1.80 -4.53
N ASP A 43 0.00 -0.76 -5.33
CA ASP A 43 -1.09 -0.04 -5.96
C ASP A 43 -0.87 0.03 -7.47
N ILE A 44 -1.97 -0.04 -8.24
CA ILE A 44 -2.01 0.41 -9.63
C ILE A 44 -2.67 1.78 -9.64
N ILE A 45 -1.94 2.77 -10.15
CA ILE A 45 -2.32 4.17 -10.07
C ILE A 45 -2.35 4.76 -11.48
N LEU A 46 -3.38 5.55 -11.78
CA LEU A 46 -3.44 6.45 -12.91
C LEU A 46 -3.16 7.87 -12.43
N ARG A 47 -2.05 8.45 -12.88
CA ARG A 47 -1.73 9.87 -12.69
C ARG A 47 -2.26 10.67 -13.88
N PHE A 48 -3.02 11.73 -13.63
CA PHE A 48 -3.68 12.53 -14.67
C PHE A 48 -3.69 14.03 -14.33
N ASP A 49 -4.09 14.87 -15.28
CA ASP A 49 -4.34 16.29 -15.08
C ASP A 49 -5.84 16.54 -14.86
N ALA A 50 -6.22 16.83 -13.63
CA ALA A 50 -7.60 17.11 -13.23
C ALA A 50 -8.11 18.49 -13.70
N GLY A 51 -7.22 19.37 -14.18
CA GLY A 51 -7.57 20.65 -14.79
C GLY A 51 -8.13 20.50 -16.21
N GLN A 52 -7.93 19.35 -16.85
CA GLN A 52 -8.45 19.06 -18.18
C GLN A 52 -9.74 18.25 -18.12
N LYS A 53 -10.76 18.73 -18.83
CA LYS A 53 -12.04 18.03 -19.02
C LYS A 53 -12.39 18.01 -20.52
N PRO A 54 -12.43 16.83 -21.16
CA PRO A 54 -12.13 15.50 -20.60
C PRO A 54 -10.65 15.35 -20.20
N ILE A 55 -10.37 14.35 -19.36
CA ILE A 55 -9.00 13.91 -19.06
C ILE A 55 -8.44 13.29 -20.35
N ASN A 56 -7.49 13.95 -21.00
CA ASN A 56 -6.98 13.53 -22.31
C ASN A 56 -5.90 12.46 -22.22
N SER A 57 -5.18 12.38 -21.10
CA SER A 57 -4.13 11.41 -20.89
C SER A 57 -3.99 11.05 -19.42
N ALA A 58 -3.57 9.81 -19.18
CA ALA A 58 -3.14 9.34 -17.87
C ALA A 58 -1.84 8.54 -18.00
N THR A 59 -0.99 8.59 -16.98
CA THR A 59 0.21 7.76 -16.86
C THR A 59 -0.05 6.67 -15.83
N VAL A 60 0.12 5.40 -16.22
CA VAL A 60 0.08 4.29 -15.27
C VAL A 60 1.33 4.30 -14.39
N VAL A 61 1.15 4.06 -13.10
CA VAL A 61 2.20 3.82 -12.11
C VAL A 61 1.85 2.54 -11.37
N VAL A 62 2.78 1.60 -11.29
CA VAL A 62 2.66 0.39 -10.46
C VAL A 62 3.65 0.52 -9.31
N THR A 63 3.18 0.46 -8.08
CA THR A 63 4.04 0.59 -6.89
C THR A 63 4.49 -0.75 -6.35
N GLY A 64 5.76 -0.82 -6.01
CA GLY A 64 6.35 -1.98 -5.35
C GLY A 64 6.41 -1.82 -3.83
N PRO A 65 6.68 -2.91 -3.11
CA PRO A 65 6.78 -2.86 -1.66
C PRO A 65 8.03 -2.09 -1.24
N VAL A 66 7.85 -1.15 -0.31
CA VAL A 66 8.92 -0.29 0.22
C VAL A 66 9.08 -0.48 1.73
N THR A 67 10.28 -0.23 2.24
CA THR A 67 10.58 -0.25 3.69
C THR A 67 10.99 1.13 4.23
N ARG A 68 10.85 2.16 3.41
CA ARG A 68 11.22 3.56 3.69
C ARG A 68 10.23 4.47 2.99
N PHE A 69 10.04 5.66 3.53
CA PHE A 69 9.27 6.69 2.86
C PHE A 69 9.97 7.12 1.56
N TYR A 70 9.16 7.65 0.66
CA TYR A 70 9.62 8.44 -0.46
C TYR A 70 8.64 9.60 -0.67
N ASP A 71 9.13 10.68 -1.26
CA ASP A 71 8.33 11.87 -1.52
C ASP A 71 7.95 11.90 -3.01
N VAL A 72 6.66 12.09 -3.29
CA VAL A 72 6.09 12.24 -4.64
C VAL A 72 5.86 13.72 -4.87
N ALA A 73 6.53 14.31 -5.86
CA ALA A 73 6.29 15.68 -6.26
C ALA A 73 4.88 15.85 -6.82
N ILE A 74 4.23 16.96 -6.48
CA ILE A 74 2.87 17.28 -6.89
C ILE A 74 2.77 18.72 -7.36
N GLU A 75 1.85 18.95 -8.28
CA GLU A 75 1.52 20.25 -8.83
C GLU A 75 0.00 20.50 -8.73
N PRO A 76 -0.46 21.76 -8.73
CA PRO A 76 -1.88 22.06 -8.79
C PRO A 76 -2.52 21.38 -10.00
N GLY A 77 -3.66 20.70 -9.79
CA GLY A 77 -4.35 19.93 -10.83
C GLY A 77 -3.82 18.52 -11.02
N MET A 78 -2.69 18.13 -10.40
CA MET A 78 -2.22 16.74 -10.47
C MET A 78 -3.19 15.81 -9.74
N GLY A 79 -3.78 14.88 -10.49
CA GLY A 79 -4.74 13.89 -10.01
C GLY A 79 -4.14 12.48 -9.98
N PHE A 80 -4.63 11.68 -9.04
CA PHE A 80 -4.32 10.27 -8.88
C PHE A 80 -5.62 9.49 -8.66
N ALA A 81 -5.81 8.41 -9.40
CA ALA A 81 -6.83 7.40 -9.15
C ALA A 81 -6.10 6.07 -8.96
N GLY A 82 -6.34 5.38 -7.86
CA GLY A 82 -5.58 4.19 -7.49
C GLY A 82 -6.47 3.04 -7.03
N VAL A 83 -6.01 1.83 -7.34
CA VAL A 83 -6.50 0.58 -6.76
C VAL A 83 -5.37 -0.05 -5.98
N ARG A 84 -5.59 -0.25 -4.68
CA ARG A 84 -4.70 -1.02 -3.82
C ARG A 84 -5.01 -2.50 -3.96
N ILE A 85 -3.99 -3.27 -4.30
CA ILE A 85 -4.09 -4.72 -4.44
C ILE A 85 -3.91 -5.35 -3.05
N ARG A 86 -4.84 -6.22 -2.68
CA ARG A 86 -4.77 -7.00 -1.44
C ARG A 86 -3.50 -7.88 -1.44
N PRO A 87 -2.75 -7.94 -0.32
CA PRO A 87 -1.60 -8.83 -0.20
C PRO A 87 -1.90 -10.27 -0.66
N GLY A 88 -1.01 -10.84 -1.45
CA GLY A 88 -1.20 -12.15 -2.09
C GLY A 88 -1.84 -12.12 -3.48
N CYS A 89 -2.41 -10.99 -3.90
CA CYS A 89 -3.12 -10.88 -5.19
C CYS A 89 -2.28 -10.20 -6.30
N PHE A 90 -1.13 -9.62 -5.97
CA PHE A 90 -0.29 -8.87 -6.92
C PHE A 90 0.03 -9.65 -8.20
N GLU A 91 0.56 -10.86 -8.07
CA GLU A 91 0.92 -11.71 -9.21
C GLU A 91 -0.30 -12.14 -10.03
N SER A 92 -1.45 -12.36 -9.38
CA SER A 92 -2.68 -12.71 -10.09
C SER A 92 -3.17 -11.58 -10.99
N VAL A 93 -2.92 -10.33 -10.60
CA VAL A 93 -3.33 -9.13 -11.35
C VAL A 93 -2.28 -8.73 -12.38
N LEU A 94 -1.00 -8.67 -11.99
CA LEU A 94 0.06 -8.09 -12.80
C LEU A 94 0.92 -9.11 -13.56
N GLY A 95 0.86 -10.39 -13.17
CA GLY A 95 1.57 -11.48 -13.87
C GLY A 95 3.04 -11.65 -13.50
N PHE A 96 3.54 -10.93 -12.49
CA PHE A 96 4.90 -11.05 -11.95
C PHE A 96 4.89 -10.91 -10.41
N GLU A 97 6.00 -11.24 -9.73
CA GLU A 97 6.03 -11.26 -8.27
C GLU A 97 6.28 -9.85 -7.68
N PRO A 98 5.69 -9.51 -6.51
CA PRO A 98 5.92 -8.20 -5.89
C PRO A 98 7.39 -7.98 -5.49
N THR A 99 8.16 -9.06 -5.30
CA THR A 99 9.60 -9.01 -5.03
C THR A 99 10.40 -8.43 -6.19
N ASP A 100 9.91 -8.57 -7.43
CA ASP A 100 10.56 -8.02 -8.62
C ASP A 100 10.55 -6.48 -8.61
N LEU A 101 9.68 -5.89 -7.78
CA LEU A 101 9.50 -4.46 -7.63
C LEU A 101 9.94 -3.93 -6.24
N ALA A 102 10.73 -4.69 -5.49
CA ALA A 102 11.15 -4.30 -4.15
C ALA A 102 11.92 -2.96 -4.15
N ASN A 103 11.39 -1.97 -3.44
CA ASN A 103 11.89 -0.59 -3.38
C ASN A 103 11.95 0.13 -4.75
N ALA A 104 11.08 -0.25 -5.69
CA ALA A 104 10.97 0.36 -7.01
C ALA A 104 9.49 0.63 -7.37
N ASN A 105 9.29 1.42 -8.43
CA ASN A 105 7.99 1.64 -9.07
C ASN A 105 8.18 1.52 -10.59
N LEU A 106 7.18 1.03 -11.31
CA LEU A 106 7.13 1.10 -12.78
C LEU A 106 6.26 2.28 -13.19
N ILE A 107 6.69 3.05 -14.19
CA ILE A 107 5.99 4.27 -14.62
C ILE A 107 5.85 4.27 -16.15
N GLY A 108 4.64 4.55 -16.63
CA GLY A 108 4.35 4.74 -18.05
C GLY A 108 4.77 3.53 -18.88
N PRO A 109 5.68 3.68 -19.87
CA PRO A 109 6.12 2.59 -20.74
C PRO A 109 6.65 1.36 -19.99
N ASP A 110 7.37 1.54 -18.88
CA ASP A 110 7.92 0.41 -18.12
C ASP A 110 6.82 -0.43 -17.46
N ALA A 111 5.75 0.23 -16.98
CA ALA A 111 4.59 -0.46 -16.41
C ALA A 111 3.83 -1.24 -17.49
N VAL A 112 3.61 -0.61 -18.65
CA VAL A 112 2.94 -1.21 -19.81
C VAL A 112 3.73 -2.42 -20.33
N SER A 113 5.06 -2.30 -20.41
CA SER A 113 5.94 -3.40 -20.83
C SER A 113 5.86 -4.60 -19.88
N ALA A 114 5.83 -4.34 -18.57
CA ALA A 114 5.76 -5.41 -17.56
C ALA A 114 4.39 -6.08 -17.49
N CYS A 115 3.29 -5.36 -17.75
CA CYS A 115 1.94 -5.90 -17.73
C CYS A 115 1.11 -5.37 -18.91
N PRO A 116 1.07 -6.11 -20.03
CA PRO A 116 0.25 -5.77 -21.18
C PRO A 116 -1.23 -5.65 -20.82
N GLY A 117 -1.90 -4.64 -21.38
CA GLY A 117 -3.28 -4.26 -21.10
C GLY A 117 -3.40 -3.02 -20.20
N LEU A 118 -2.34 -2.64 -19.47
CA LEU A 118 -2.33 -1.40 -18.69
C LEU A 118 -2.44 -0.14 -19.59
N GLU A 119 -1.96 -0.20 -20.83
CA GLU A 119 -2.06 0.91 -21.79
C GLU A 119 -3.50 1.31 -22.11
N ALA A 120 -4.44 0.36 -22.07
CA ALA A 120 -5.85 0.64 -22.33
C ALA A 120 -6.47 1.55 -21.23
N LEU A 121 -5.90 1.54 -20.03
CA LEU A 121 -6.33 2.40 -18.93
C LEU A 121 -6.00 3.88 -19.17
N CYS A 122 -5.03 4.17 -20.03
CA CYS A 122 -4.56 5.52 -20.34
C CYS A 122 -5.43 6.28 -21.35
N ALA A 123 -6.44 5.64 -21.93
CA ALA A 123 -7.34 6.28 -22.91
C ALA A 123 -8.07 7.49 -22.29
N PRO A 124 -8.47 8.49 -23.10
CA PRO A 124 -9.21 9.65 -22.60
C PRO A 124 -10.43 9.25 -21.76
N ALA A 125 -10.72 9.99 -20.68
CA ALA A 125 -11.80 9.71 -19.75
C ALA A 125 -12.59 10.98 -19.44
N ARG A 126 -13.89 10.86 -19.14
CA ARG A 126 -14.72 12.03 -18.81
C ARG A 126 -14.27 12.70 -17.51
N ASP A 127 -13.95 11.88 -16.51
CA ASP A 127 -13.54 12.30 -15.17
C ASP A 127 -12.77 11.20 -14.43
N GLN A 128 -12.39 11.48 -13.19
CA GLN A 128 -11.68 10.54 -12.32
C GLN A 128 -12.51 9.30 -11.93
N THR A 129 -13.84 9.41 -11.92
CA THR A 129 -14.74 8.29 -11.59
C THR A 129 -14.66 7.22 -12.68
N GLU A 130 -14.59 7.65 -13.94
CA GLU A 130 -14.38 6.74 -15.06
C GLU A 130 -13.01 6.06 -15.02
N LEU A 131 -11.95 6.77 -14.61
CA LEU A 131 -10.63 6.17 -14.42
C LEU A 131 -10.62 5.08 -13.33
N VAL A 132 -11.28 5.37 -12.19
CA VAL A 132 -11.47 4.41 -11.10
C VAL A 132 -12.23 3.17 -11.56
N ALA A 133 -13.31 3.35 -12.32
CA ALA A 133 -14.10 2.25 -12.85
C ALA A 133 -13.27 1.35 -13.79
N ARG A 134 -12.45 1.94 -14.66
CA ARG A 134 -11.54 1.20 -15.56
C ARG A 134 -10.49 0.41 -14.78
N LEU A 135 -9.86 1.02 -13.77
CA LEU A 135 -8.88 0.33 -12.92
C LEU A 135 -9.51 -0.87 -12.20
N THR A 136 -10.69 -0.67 -11.61
CA THR A 136 -11.40 -1.72 -10.87
C THR A 136 -11.79 -2.87 -11.80
N ALA A 137 -12.33 -2.56 -12.98
CA ALA A 137 -12.67 -3.55 -14.00
C ALA A 137 -11.44 -4.32 -14.49
N PHE A 138 -10.31 -3.64 -14.70
CA PHE A 138 -9.05 -4.28 -15.10
C PHE A 138 -8.58 -5.29 -14.04
N VAL A 139 -8.59 -4.93 -12.76
CA VAL A 139 -8.21 -5.84 -11.68
C VAL A 139 -9.12 -7.07 -11.65
N GLY A 140 -10.45 -6.89 -11.73
CA GLY A 140 -11.40 -8.00 -11.74
C GLY A 140 -11.26 -8.93 -12.96
N GLN A 141 -11.03 -8.37 -14.15
CA GLN A 141 -10.78 -9.15 -15.37
C GLN A 141 -9.49 -9.97 -15.27
N ARG A 142 -8.41 -9.35 -14.78
CA ARG A 142 -7.12 -10.02 -14.59
C ARG A 142 -7.22 -11.13 -13.54
N ALA A 143 -7.85 -10.86 -12.41
CA ALA A 143 -8.09 -11.85 -11.36
C ALA A 143 -8.87 -13.06 -11.89
N THR A 144 -9.96 -12.82 -12.62
CA THR A 144 -10.79 -13.88 -13.22
C THR A 144 -9.98 -14.73 -14.21
N ALA A 145 -9.23 -14.09 -15.10
CA ALA A 145 -8.43 -14.76 -16.13
C ALA A 145 -7.15 -15.44 -15.60
N SER A 146 -6.67 -15.04 -14.42
CA SER A 146 -5.40 -15.53 -13.89
C SER A 146 -5.45 -17.02 -13.59
N ARG A 147 -4.32 -17.71 -13.70
CA ARG A 147 -4.12 -19.07 -13.17
C ARG A 147 -3.57 -19.05 -11.74
N PHE A 148 -3.08 -17.91 -11.29
CA PHE A 148 -2.61 -17.72 -9.93
C PHE A 148 -3.79 -17.35 -9.05
N ARG A 149 -3.93 -18.05 -7.92
CA ARG A 149 -4.92 -17.74 -6.88
C ARG A 149 -4.19 -17.54 -5.56
N PRO A 150 -4.51 -16.49 -4.80
CA PRO A 150 -4.00 -16.35 -3.44
C PRO A 150 -4.41 -17.59 -2.64
N ALA A 151 -3.43 -18.30 -2.05
CA ALA A 151 -3.76 -19.43 -1.19
C ALA A 151 -4.53 -18.91 0.05
N PRO A 152 -5.68 -19.51 0.43
CA PRO A 152 -6.40 -19.12 1.64
C PRO A 152 -5.51 -19.08 2.89
N LEU A 153 -4.55 -20.01 2.95
CA LEU A 153 -3.53 -20.06 4.01
C LEU A 153 -2.61 -18.84 4.01
N ALA A 154 -2.21 -18.32 2.84
CA ALA A 154 -1.40 -17.11 2.76
C ALA A 154 -2.16 -15.90 3.33
N ARG A 155 -3.45 -15.78 2.98
CA ARG A 155 -4.32 -14.72 3.52
C ARG A 155 -4.40 -14.82 5.04
N SER A 156 -4.66 -16.00 5.58
CA SER A 156 -4.73 -16.24 7.03
C SER A 156 -3.42 -15.89 7.76
N VAL A 157 -2.27 -16.28 7.19
CA VAL A 157 -0.93 -15.92 7.72
C VAL A 157 -0.74 -14.40 7.73
N ILE A 158 -1.10 -13.70 6.65
CA ILE A 158 -0.99 -12.23 6.58
C ILE A 158 -1.91 -11.57 7.60
N SER A 159 -3.16 -12.02 7.72
CA SER A 159 -4.12 -11.52 8.71
C SER A 159 -3.60 -11.72 10.15
N ALA A 160 -2.86 -12.79 10.45
CA ALA A 160 -2.25 -12.97 11.78
C ALA A 160 -1.18 -11.91 12.11
N PHE A 161 -0.32 -11.56 11.14
CA PHE A 161 0.62 -10.45 11.30
C PHE A 161 -0.11 -9.12 11.50
N HIS A 162 -1.16 -8.90 10.72
CA HIS A 162 -2.02 -7.73 10.76
C HIS A 162 -2.72 -7.54 12.11
N ALA A 163 -3.46 -8.54 12.57
CA ALA A 163 -4.19 -8.54 13.83
C ALA A 163 -3.25 -8.32 15.04
N SER A 164 -2.02 -8.82 14.97
CA SER A 164 -1.02 -8.58 16.02
C SER A 164 -0.35 -7.21 15.96
N GLY A 165 -0.61 -6.41 14.92
CA GLY A 165 0.12 -5.18 14.63
C GLY A 165 1.62 -5.42 14.43
N GLY A 166 1.98 -6.58 13.89
CA GLY A 166 3.37 -7.01 13.69
C GLY A 166 4.09 -7.45 14.97
N ARG A 167 3.38 -7.72 16.07
CA ARG A 167 4.00 -8.16 17.34
C ARG A 167 4.40 -9.63 17.34
N LEU A 168 3.72 -10.47 16.57
CA LEU A 168 4.03 -11.89 16.49
C LEU A 168 5.33 -12.14 15.72
N ARG A 169 6.15 -13.04 16.25
CA ARG A 169 7.31 -13.59 15.57
C ARG A 169 6.88 -14.68 14.60
N ILE A 170 7.74 -14.95 13.62
CA ILE A 170 7.50 -15.98 12.60
C ILE A 170 7.17 -17.35 13.20
N ARG A 171 7.86 -17.76 14.28
CA ARG A 171 7.62 -19.03 14.98
C ARG A 171 6.21 -19.14 15.57
N GLU A 172 5.68 -18.03 16.11
CA GLU A 172 4.36 -18.01 16.74
C GLU A 172 3.28 -18.15 15.67
N VAL A 173 3.48 -17.47 14.53
CA VAL A 173 2.61 -17.64 13.35
C VAL A 173 2.72 -19.06 12.78
N ALA A 174 3.92 -19.63 12.74
CA ALA A 174 4.13 -21.00 12.28
C ALA A 174 3.39 -22.02 13.16
N GLU A 175 3.51 -21.92 14.49
CA GLU A 175 2.81 -22.75 15.46
C GLU A 175 1.28 -22.64 15.34
N MET A 176 0.73 -21.42 15.23
CA MET A 176 -0.72 -21.19 15.08
C MET A 176 -1.32 -21.85 13.83
N HIS A 177 -0.54 -22.00 12.77
CA HIS A 177 -1.00 -22.57 11.49
C HIS A 177 -0.51 -24.00 11.24
N GLY A 178 0.23 -24.62 12.18
CA GLY A 178 0.82 -25.95 11.98
C GLY A 178 1.85 -25.98 10.84
N LEU A 179 2.60 -24.90 10.64
CA LEU A 179 3.58 -24.74 9.57
C LEU A 179 5.00 -24.71 10.12
N SER A 180 5.97 -24.92 9.24
CA SER A 180 7.37 -24.54 9.51
C SER A 180 7.58 -23.03 9.32
N ASP A 181 8.55 -22.44 10.02
CA ASP A 181 9.03 -21.06 9.79
C ASP A 181 9.34 -20.77 8.31
N ARG A 182 10.00 -21.70 7.62
CA ARG A 182 10.34 -21.57 6.19
C ARG A 182 9.10 -21.40 5.31
N THR A 183 8.02 -22.10 5.63
CA THR A 183 6.76 -22.01 4.90
C THR A 183 6.08 -20.66 5.14
N VAL A 184 6.01 -20.21 6.40
CA VAL A 184 5.50 -18.87 6.73
C VAL A 184 6.32 -17.79 6.01
N GLN A 185 7.65 -17.89 6.03
CA GLN A 185 8.52 -16.95 5.34
C GLN A 185 8.19 -16.86 3.86
N ARG A 186 8.07 -17.99 3.17
CA ARG A 186 7.74 -18.02 1.73
C ARG A 186 6.37 -17.42 1.47
N LEU A 187 5.36 -17.72 2.29
CA LEU A 187 4.00 -17.18 2.13
C LEU A 187 3.99 -15.66 2.29
N VAL A 188 4.67 -15.12 3.31
CA VAL A 188 4.73 -13.66 3.55
C VAL A 188 5.47 -12.94 2.43
N VAL A 189 6.63 -13.47 2.01
CA VAL A 189 7.42 -12.88 0.91
C VAL A 189 6.63 -12.89 -0.38
N LYS A 190 5.98 -14.01 -0.73
CA LYS A 190 5.16 -14.09 -1.95
C LYS A 190 3.95 -13.14 -1.90
N ALA A 191 3.35 -12.96 -0.73
CA ALA A 191 2.16 -12.12 -0.59
C ALA A 191 2.45 -10.60 -0.56
N THR A 192 3.59 -10.21 0.00
CA THR A 192 3.88 -8.78 0.30
C THR A 192 5.14 -8.26 -0.39
N GLY A 193 5.96 -9.14 -0.96
CA GLY A 193 7.33 -8.85 -1.40
C GLY A 193 8.31 -8.49 -0.28
N LEU A 194 7.89 -8.60 1.00
CA LEU A 194 8.71 -8.29 2.17
C LEU A 194 9.03 -9.54 2.98
N THR A 195 10.20 -9.55 3.62
CA THR A 195 10.50 -10.57 4.64
C THR A 195 9.54 -10.45 5.82
N PRO A 196 9.23 -11.54 6.56
CA PRO A 196 8.37 -11.47 7.75
C PRO A 196 8.79 -10.41 8.76
N LYS A 197 10.10 -10.26 8.98
CA LYS A 197 10.66 -9.24 9.87
C LYS A 197 10.41 -7.81 9.35
N ALA A 198 10.59 -7.59 8.05
CA ALA A 198 10.36 -6.28 7.44
C ALA A 198 8.87 -5.92 7.46
N PHE A 199 8.00 -6.87 7.12
CA PHE A 199 6.55 -6.68 7.16
C PHE A 199 6.05 -6.40 8.59
N ALA A 200 6.47 -7.21 9.57
CA ALA A 200 6.17 -6.95 10.97
C ALA A 200 6.62 -5.55 11.42
N ALA A 201 7.83 -5.12 11.05
CA ALA A 201 8.33 -3.79 11.38
C ALA A 201 7.49 -2.65 10.75
N VAL A 202 6.96 -2.84 9.54
CA VAL A 202 6.04 -1.89 8.91
C VAL A 202 4.73 -1.80 9.69
N LEU A 203 4.15 -2.92 10.10
CA LEU A 203 2.93 -2.94 10.90
C LEU A 203 3.13 -2.31 12.29
N GLN A 204 4.25 -2.61 12.95
CA GLN A 204 4.63 -1.98 14.22
C GLN A 204 4.82 -0.46 14.08
N PHE A 205 5.43 -0.02 12.98
CA PHE A 205 5.58 1.40 12.66
C PHE A 205 4.22 2.11 12.56
N HIS A 206 3.28 1.57 11.79
CA HIS A 206 1.92 2.14 11.68
C HIS A 206 1.14 2.06 12.98
N ARG A 207 1.31 1.00 13.77
CA ARG A 207 0.74 0.89 15.11
C ARG A 207 1.27 2.00 16.02
N ALA A 208 2.58 2.23 16.05
CA ALA A 208 3.17 3.32 16.83
C ALA A 208 2.66 4.70 16.38
N LEU A 209 2.52 4.96 15.08
CA LEU A 209 1.96 6.22 14.59
C LEU A 209 0.54 6.45 15.11
N ARG A 210 -0.34 5.43 15.04
CA ARG A 210 -1.70 5.50 15.59
C ARG A 210 -1.71 5.73 17.09
N LEU A 211 -0.87 5.01 17.84
CA LEU A 211 -0.78 5.17 19.31
C LEU A 211 -0.31 6.57 19.73
N LEU A 212 0.63 7.15 18.99
CA LEU A 212 1.13 8.51 19.24
C LEU A 212 0.12 9.59 18.81
N ARG A 213 -0.48 9.45 17.63
CA ARG A 213 -1.34 10.47 17.02
C ARG A 213 -2.77 10.43 17.54
N ASP A 214 -3.39 9.26 17.50
CA ASP A 214 -4.82 9.08 17.73
C ASP A 214 -5.11 8.81 19.21
N HIS A 215 -4.28 7.96 19.85
CA HIS A 215 -4.41 7.63 21.27
C HIS A 215 -3.59 8.55 22.19
N ARG A 216 -2.77 9.43 21.63
CA ARG A 216 -1.94 10.42 22.36
C ARG A 216 -1.08 9.81 23.49
N LEU A 217 -0.62 8.58 23.32
CA LEU A 217 0.27 7.94 24.29
C LEU A 217 1.63 8.64 24.35
N SER A 218 2.31 8.53 25.50
CA SER A 218 3.69 8.96 25.60
C SER A 218 4.58 8.11 24.69
N PRO A 219 5.71 8.65 24.17
CA PRO A 219 6.61 7.87 23.33
C PRO A 219 7.12 6.56 23.95
N ALA A 220 7.31 6.52 25.27
CA ALA A 220 7.69 5.30 25.98
C ALA A 220 6.56 4.26 26.01
N ALA A 221 5.33 4.69 26.32
CA ALA A 221 4.16 3.79 26.33
C ALA A 221 3.82 3.28 24.92
N ALA A 222 3.84 4.16 23.92
CA ALA A 222 3.61 3.80 22.53
C ALA A 222 4.65 2.79 22.01
N ALA A 223 5.92 2.91 22.43
CA ALA A 223 6.95 1.97 22.03
C ALA A 223 6.66 0.54 22.53
N LEU A 224 6.34 0.39 23.82
CA LEU A 224 6.02 -0.91 24.40
C LEU A 224 4.75 -1.52 23.79
N GLU A 225 3.69 -0.71 23.65
CA GLU A 225 2.40 -1.17 23.12
C GLU A 225 2.46 -1.51 21.62
N ALA A 226 3.35 -0.84 20.86
CA ALA A 226 3.62 -1.17 19.47
C ALA A 226 4.58 -2.37 19.29
N GLY A 227 5.17 -2.91 20.36
CA GLY A 227 6.06 -4.08 20.30
C GLY A 227 7.55 -3.75 20.09
N PHE A 228 7.97 -2.51 20.31
CA PHE A 228 9.39 -2.15 20.34
C PHE A 228 10.02 -2.49 21.69
N SER A 229 11.34 -2.73 21.69
CA SER A 229 12.12 -2.96 22.91
C SER A 229 12.12 -1.76 23.85
N ASP A 230 12.13 -0.55 23.27
CA ASP A 230 12.25 0.72 23.96
C ASP A 230 11.91 1.89 23.01
N GLN A 231 11.78 3.09 23.59
CA GLN A 231 11.50 4.32 22.85
C GLN A 231 12.58 4.67 21.82
N ALA A 232 13.86 4.40 22.10
CA ALA A 232 14.94 4.75 21.18
C ALA A 232 14.89 3.87 19.92
N HIS A 233 14.53 2.60 20.07
CA HIS A 233 14.27 1.68 18.96
C HIS A 233 13.08 2.15 18.12
N MET A 234 11.93 2.45 18.74
CA MET A 234 10.78 3.01 18.03
C MET A 234 11.15 4.29 17.28
N SER A 235 11.90 5.20 17.92
CA SER A 235 12.33 6.47 17.32
C SER A 235 13.22 6.27 16.09
N ARG A 236 14.15 5.31 16.15
CA ARG A 236 15.00 4.94 14.99
C ARG A 236 14.15 4.40 13.83
N VAL A 237 13.15 3.57 14.13
CA VAL A 237 12.25 3.01 13.10
C VAL A 237 11.37 4.10 12.49
N ILE A 238 10.75 4.96 13.30
CA ILE A 238 9.93 6.09 12.81
C ILE A 238 10.77 7.02 11.93
N ARG A 239 11.99 7.35 12.32
CA ARG A 239 12.89 8.17 11.49
C ARG A 239 13.26 7.48 10.19
N ARG A 240 13.57 6.18 10.24
CA ARG A 240 13.95 5.39 9.06
C ARG A 240 12.79 5.26 8.06
N MET A 241 11.59 4.96 8.55
CA MET A 241 10.43 4.62 7.74
C MET A 241 9.59 5.83 7.36
N GLY A 242 9.47 6.85 8.21
CA GLY A 242 8.68 8.05 7.96
C GLY A 242 9.47 9.33 7.72
N GLY A 243 10.77 9.37 8.03
CA GLY A 243 11.59 10.56 7.81
C GLY A 243 11.31 11.71 8.78
N PHE A 244 10.64 11.43 9.90
CA PHE A 244 10.33 12.40 10.95
C PHE A 244 10.60 11.81 12.34
N SER A 245 10.42 12.62 13.38
CA SER A 245 10.63 12.22 14.78
C SER A 245 9.30 11.90 15.46
N PRO A 246 9.23 10.95 16.41
CA PRO A 246 8.01 10.72 17.20
C PRO A 246 7.51 11.97 17.95
N ALA A 247 8.42 12.91 18.27
CA ALA A 247 8.07 14.16 18.94
C ALA A 247 7.46 15.21 17.99
N ARG A 248 7.55 15.00 16.67
CA ARG A 248 7.03 15.92 15.64
C ARG A 248 6.46 15.10 14.48
N LEU A 249 5.32 14.47 14.74
CA LEU A 249 4.58 13.78 13.70
C LEU A 249 3.97 14.82 12.74
N PRO A 250 4.22 14.72 11.42
CA PRO A 250 3.51 15.54 10.46
C PRO A 250 2.05 15.10 10.41
N ASP A 251 1.23 15.95 9.81
CA ASP A 251 -0.09 15.54 9.34
C ASP A 251 0.10 14.60 8.14
N VAL A 252 0.24 13.31 8.43
CA VAL A 252 0.38 12.25 7.43
C VAL A 252 -0.94 11.51 7.29
N THR A 253 -1.33 11.27 6.06
CA THR A 253 -2.44 10.36 5.76
C THR A 253 -2.01 8.96 6.14
N LEU A 254 -2.60 8.44 7.22
CA LEU A 254 -2.46 7.01 7.55
C LEU A 254 -3.48 6.26 6.72
N VAL A 255 -2.95 5.43 5.84
CA VAL A 255 -3.74 4.46 5.07
C VAL A 255 -4.45 3.52 6.04
N SER A 256 -5.70 3.16 5.75
CA SER A 256 -6.39 2.12 6.50
C SER A 256 -5.73 0.78 6.18
N LEU A 257 -5.06 0.21 7.18
CA LEU A 257 -4.51 -1.15 7.08
C LEU A 257 -5.59 -2.12 7.55
N LEU A 258 -6.58 -2.36 6.67
CA LEU A 258 -7.63 -3.35 6.91
C LEU A 258 -7.03 -4.77 6.89
N ASP A 259 -7.67 -5.68 7.62
CA ASP A 259 -7.26 -7.09 7.77
C ASP A 259 -7.80 -8.00 6.64
#